data_AF-A0A1M3N736-F1
#
_entry.id   AF-A0A1M3N736-F1
#
_cell.length_a   1.000
_cell.length_b   1.000
_cell.length_c   1.000
_cell.angle_alpha   90.00
_cell.angle_beta   90.00
_cell.angle_gamma   90.00
#
_symmetry.space_group_name_H-M   'P 1'
#
loop_
_entity.id
_entity.type
_entity.pdbx_description
1 polymer ?
#
loop_
_entity_poly.entity_id
_entity_poly.type
_entity_poly.pdbx_seq_one_letter_code
_entity_poly.pdbx_strand_id
1 'polypeptide(L)'
;MAACTEERSCFVAGTLVTTPSGDRPIELLAIDDVVLAYDHAERAVVERRIIAVHRARANEVRVVEMATERGERLVLHVTPSHPFWVASRDAYVAVRDLHEGDRVLVRRDAVLFEAVVSRIGVHEHATADIEVFNITVEAPTSNYFAAGVLVHNKSYSNPCGENEVTIGTATPVSEDETGTRYRLEVDAIEPLEVKPVGHVWPASAPDEVLVVTSTSSPDRRKWTLEFVLEHRARARLHVGCEVQRANGTSCEVWETTYLPDPGS
;
A
#
# COMPACT_ATOMS: atom_id res chain seq x y z
N MET A 1 17.81 -6.01 9.80
CA MET A 1 17.78 -6.73 8.50
C MET A 1 16.61 -7.71 8.55
N ALA A 2 15.44 -7.33 8.05
CA ALA A 2 14.28 -8.21 8.00
C ALA A 2 14.26 -8.93 6.64
N ALA A 3 14.21 -10.27 6.66
CA ALA A 3 13.94 -11.06 5.46
C ALA A 3 12.51 -10.77 4.96
N CYS A 4 12.25 -10.73 3.65
CA CYS A 4 10.87 -10.87 3.19
C CYS A 4 10.44 -12.32 3.43
N THR A 5 9.46 -12.49 4.28
CA THR A 5 8.55 -13.64 4.20
C THR A 5 7.71 -13.54 2.91
N GLU A 6 7.11 -14.66 2.49
CA GLU A 6 6.32 -14.83 1.24
C GLU A 6 5.24 -13.76 0.97
N GLU A 7 4.91 -12.93 1.96
CA GLU A 7 3.75 -12.05 1.98
C GLU A 7 4.02 -10.61 1.54
N ARG A 8 5.24 -10.27 1.10
CA ARG A 8 5.60 -8.89 0.72
C ARG A 8 5.65 -8.68 -0.80
N SER A 9 4.83 -7.76 -1.30
CA SER A 9 4.81 -7.27 -2.69
C SER A 9 6.02 -6.37 -2.96
N CYS A 10 6.97 -6.79 -3.80
CA CYS A 10 8.15 -5.98 -4.11
C CYS A 10 8.61 -6.19 -5.57
N PHE A 11 9.46 -5.27 -6.04
CA PHE A 11 10.14 -5.31 -7.33
C PHE A 11 11.65 -5.39 -7.14
N VAL A 12 12.36 -5.93 -8.13
CA VAL A 12 13.83 -5.92 -8.12
C VAL A 12 14.38 -4.51 -8.39
N ALA A 13 15.63 -4.26 -7.98
CA ALA A 13 16.38 -3.05 -8.34
C ALA A 13 16.35 -2.79 -9.85
N GLY A 14 16.36 -1.52 -10.24
CA GLY A 14 16.30 -1.08 -11.64
C GLY A 14 14.87 -1.01 -12.20
N THR A 15 13.86 -1.47 -11.45
CA THR A 15 12.46 -1.29 -11.86
C THR A 15 12.12 0.19 -11.91
N LEU A 16 11.70 0.65 -13.09
CA LEU A 16 11.42 2.05 -13.36
C LEU A 16 10.04 2.44 -12.84
N VAL A 17 9.96 3.41 -11.93
CA VAL A 17 8.69 4.00 -11.48
C VAL A 17 8.45 5.31 -12.23
N THR A 18 7.24 5.50 -12.72
CA THR A 18 6.89 6.70 -13.48
C THR A 18 6.72 7.91 -12.56
N THR A 19 7.48 8.97 -12.83
CA THR A 19 7.37 10.27 -12.15
C THR A 19 6.98 11.37 -13.14
N PRO A 20 6.48 12.54 -12.67
CA PRO A 20 6.21 13.67 -13.56
C PRO A 20 7.42 14.13 -14.38
N SER A 21 8.63 13.95 -13.85
CA SER A 21 9.90 14.29 -14.50
C SER A 21 10.50 13.17 -15.36
N GLY A 22 9.81 12.04 -15.50
CA GLY A 22 10.29 10.86 -16.21
C GLY A 22 10.50 9.65 -15.30
N ASP A 23 10.81 8.51 -15.89
CA ASP A 23 10.96 7.26 -15.15
C ASP A 23 12.24 7.26 -14.29
N ARG A 24 12.13 6.79 -13.03
CA ARG A 24 13.26 6.67 -12.09
C ARG A 24 13.35 5.25 -11.51
N PRO A 25 14.56 4.69 -11.33
CA PRO A 25 14.73 3.40 -10.64
C PRO A 25 14.17 3.45 -9.21
N ILE A 26 13.43 2.41 -8.82
CA ILE A 26 12.71 2.33 -7.54
C ILE A 26 13.64 2.47 -6.33
N GLU A 27 14.86 1.95 -6.40
CA GLU A 27 15.86 2.00 -5.32
C GLU A 27 16.45 3.39 -5.06
N LEU A 28 16.25 4.32 -6.00
CA LEU A 28 16.69 5.72 -5.95
C LEU A 28 15.57 6.68 -5.53
N LEU A 29 14.36 6.19 -5.30
CA LEU A 29 13.26 6.99 -4.80
C LEU A 29 13.37 7.19 -3.29
N ALA A 30 12.95 8.36 -2.83
CA ALA A 30 12.92 8.74 -1.43
C ALA A 30 11.51 9.15 -1.00
N ILE A 31 11.30 9.21 0.31
CA ILE A 31 10.13 9.91 0.88
C ILE A 31 10.10 11.33 0.29
N ASP A 32 8.90 11.85 0.05
CA ASP A 32 8.60 13.14 -0.56
C ASP A 32 8.83 13.28 -2.07
N ASP A 33 9.44 12.30 -2.74
CA ASP A 33 9.41 12.22 -4.20
C ASP A 33 7.96 12.07 -4.70
N VAL A 34 7.68 12.60 -5.90
CA VAL A 34 6.36 12.51 -6.54
C VAL A 34 6.38 11.44 -7.62
N VAL A 35 5.38 10.56 -7.61
CA VAL A 35 5.15 9.53 -8.63
C VAL A 35 3.77 9.69 -9.25
N LEU A 36 3.57 9.04 -10.39
CA LEU A 36 2.25 8.96 -11.02
C LEU A 36 1.49 7.74 -10.50
N ALA A 37 0.25 7.99 -10.07
CA ALA A 37 -0.75 7.03 -9.64
C ALA A 37 -1.98 7.14 -10.55
N TYR A 38 -2.97 6.29 -10.30
CA TYR A 38 -4.25 6.28 -11.00
C TYR A 38 -5.40 6.39 -10.00
N ASP A 39 -6.25 7.38 -10.20
CA ASP A 39 -7.50 7.54 -9.48
C ASP A 39 -8.60 6.78 -10.23
N HIS A 40 -9.12 5.71 -9.62
CA HIS A 40 -10.17 4.89 -10.22
C HIS A 40 -11.53 5.60 -10.29
N ALA A 41 -11.81 6.52 -9.36
CA ALA A 41 -13.07 7.26 -9.33
C ALA A 41 -13.09 8.33 -10.43
N GLU A 42 -11.99 9.07 -10.57
CA GLU A 42 -11.84 10.10 -11.60
C GLU A 42 -11.40 9.52 -12.96
N ARG A 43 -10.96 8.25 -12.98
CA ARG A 43 -10.38 7.57 -14.14
C ARG A 43 -9.22 8.35 -14.75
N ALA A 44 -8.38 8.93 -13.89
CA ALA A 44 -7.34 9.87 -14.26
C ALA A 44 -5.99 9.50 -13.64
N VAL A 45 -4.91 9.85 -14.34
CA VAL A 45 -3.56 9.79 -13.77
C VAL A 45 -3.39 11.00 -12.85
N VAL A 46 -2.94 10.74 -11.62
CA VAL A 46 -2.77 11.77 -10.59
C VAL A 46 -1.36 11.69 -9.98
N GLU A 47 -0.86 12.82 -9.50
CA GLU A 47 0.41 12.87 -8.77
C GLU A 47 0.22 12.49 -7.31
N ARG A 48 1.13 11.68 -6.77
CA ARG A 48 1.14 11.30 -5.34
C ARG A 48 2.55 11.31 -4.79
N ARG A 49 2.70 11.79 -3.56
CA ARG A 49 3.97 11.77 -2.83
C ARG A 49 4.23 10.39 -2.22
N ILE A 50 5.49 9.99 -2.22
CA ILE A 50 5.96 8.82 -1.49
C ILE A 50 6.01 9.13 -0.01
N ILE A 51 5.35 8.32 0.80
CA ILE A 51 5.30 8.42 2.26
C ILE A 51 6.15 7.36 2.96
N ALA A 52 6.47 6.26 2.28
CA ALA A 52 7.39 5.25 2.79
C ALA A 52 8.13 4.54 1.65
N VAL A 53 9.37 4.13 1.93
CA VAL A 53 10.19 3.30 1.04
C VAL A 53 10.52 2.01 1.78
N HIS A 54 10.26 0.88 1.12
CA HIS A 54 10.46 -0.46 1.66
C HIS A 54 11.63 -1.12 0.98
N ARG A 55 12.47 -1.78 1.77
CA ARG A 55 13.63 -2.55 1.30
C ARG A 55 13.66 -3.89 2.01
N ALA A 56 13.87 -4.95 1.26
CA ALA A 56 13.93 -6.30 1.82
C ALA A 56 14.63 -7.29 0.88
N ARG A 57 14.59 -8.57 1.25
CA ARG A 57 15.24 -9.67 0.53
C ARG A 57 14.24 -10.74 0.17
N ALA A 58 14.11 -11.04 -1.12
CA ALA A 58 13.21 -12.07 -1.65
C ALA A 58 13.99 -13.32 -2.10
N ASN A 59 13.40 -14.48 -1.84
CA ASN A 59 13.91 -15.77 -2.32
C ASN A 59 13.31 -16.18 -3.66
N GLU A 60 12.26 -15.47 -4.10
CA GLU A 60 11.52 -15.80 -5.31
C GLU A 60 11.09 -14.54 -6.06
N VAL A 61 11.37 -14.53 -7.37
CA VAL A 61 10.97 -13.49 -8.31
C VAL A 61 10.39 -14.18 -9.55
N ARG A 62 9.30 -13.62 -10.06
CA ARG A 62 8.66 -14.00 -11.33
C ARG A 62 9.09 -13.04 -12.42
N VAL A 63 9.12 -13.55 -13.64
CA VAL A 63 9.19 -12.75 -14.86
C VAL A 63 7.81 -12.71 -15.47
N VAL A 64 7.21 -11.53 -15.55
CA VAL A 64 5.93 -11.31 -16.21
C VAL A 64 6.21 -10.62 -17.53
N GLU A 65 5.84 -11.29 -18.63
CA GLU A 65 5.92 -10.74 -19.97
C GLU A 65 4.52 -10.31 -20.41
N MET A 66 4.43 -9.10 -20.96
CA MET A 66 3.19 -8.54 -21.48
C MET A 66 3.43 -8.00 -22.88
N ALA A 67 2.42 -8.08 -23.72
CA ALA A 67 2.44 -7.56 -25.08
C ALA A 67 1.36 -6.49 -25.25
N THR A 68 1.74 -5.36 -25.84
CA THR A 68 0.76 -4.35 -26.26
C THR A 68 0.08 -4.78 -27.55
N GLU A 69 -1.05 -4.16 -27.90
CA GLU A 69 -1.72 -4.42 -29.19
C GLU A 69 -0.83 -4.10 -30.40
N ARG A 70 0.20 -3.27 -30.21
CA ARG A 70 1.20 -2.92 -31.23
C ARG A 70 2.39 -3.89 -31.28
N GLY A 71 2.39 -4.95 -30.47
CA GLY A 71 3.44 -5.96 -30.41
C GLY A 71 4.69 -5.54 -29.61
N GLU A 72 4.63 -4.43 -28.88
CA GLU A 72 5.71 -4.05 -27.95
C GLU A 72 5.70 -5.00 -26.76
N ARG A 73 6.87 -5.53 -26.39
CA ARG A 73 7.04 -6.45 -25.26
C ARG A 73 7.51 -5.68 -24.03
N LEU A 74 6.75 -5.82 -22.95
CA LEU A 74 7.07 -5.33 -21.62
C LEU A 74 7.47 -6.52 -20.76
N VAL A 75 8.52 -6.35 -19.96
CA VAL A 75 9.03 -7.40 -19.06
C VAL A 75 9.20 -6.80 -17.68
N LEU A 76 8.65 -7.47 -16.67
CA LEU A 76 8.75 -7.05 -15.28
C LEU A 76 9.22 -8.20 -14.39
N HIS A 77 10.13 -7.88 -13.48
CA HIS A 77 10.70 -8.80 -12.52
C HIS A 77 10.16 -8.45 -11.13
N VAL A 78 9.33 -9.33 -10.58
CA VAL A 78 8.43 -8.98 -9.47
C VAL A 78 8.21 -10.17 -8.54
N THR A 79 7.96 -9.93 -7.24
CA THR A 79 7.60 -11.01 -6.32
C THR A 79 6.22 -11.60 -6.69
N PRO A 80 5.98 -12.91 -6.44
CA PRO A 80 4.72 -13.56 -6.81
C PRO A 80 3.47 -12.93 -6.15
N SER A 81 3.63 -12.28 -5.00
CA SER A 81 2.53 -11.65 -4.25
C SER A 81 2.20 -10.23 -4.69
N HIS A 82 2.97 -9.63 -5.61
CA HIS A 82 2.73 -8.25 -6.03
C HIS A 82 1.47 -8.16 -6.89
N PRO A 83 0.53 -7.26 -6.59
CA PRO A 83 -0.73 -7.18 -7.31
C PRO A 83 -0.72 -6.19 -8.48
N PHE A 84 -1.24 -6.63 -9.62
CA PHE A 84 -1.40 -5.82 -10.82
C PHE A 84 -2.88 -5.51 -11.04
N TRP A 85 -3.19 -4.31 -11.52
CA TRP A 85 -4.56 -4.00 -11.92
C TRP A 85 -4.93 -4.77 -13.18
N VAL A 86 -5.94 -5.65 -13.09
CA VAL A 86 -6.47 -6.44 -14.21
C VAL A 86 -7.82 -5.86 -14.63
N ALA A 87 -7.83 -5.15 -15.77
CA ALA A 87 -9.00 -4.44 -16.25
C ALA A 87 -10.19 -5.36 -16.55
N SER A 88 -9.95 -6.58 -17.03
CA SER A 88 -11.01 -7.56 -17.29
C SER A 88 -11.69 -8.10 -16.04
N ARG A 89 -11.06 -7.94 -14.87
CA ARG A 89 -11.55 -8.42 -13.57
C ARG A 89 -11.94 -7.29 -12.63
N ASP A 90 -11.71 -6.04 -13.04
CA ASP A 90 -11.92 -4.84 -12.23
C ASP A 90 -11.30 -4.94 -10.84
N ALA A 91 -10.10 -5.54 -10.77
CA ALA A 91 -9.47 -5.90 -9.50
C ALA A 91 -7.95 -5.92 -9.59
N TYR A 92 -7.32 -5.72 -8.44
CA TYR A 92 -5.91 -5.99 -8.25
C TYR A 92 -5.68 -7.49 -8.00
N VAL A 93 -4.87 -8.13 -8.85
CA VAL A 93 -4.61 -9.58 -8.82
C VAL A 93 -3.13 -9.82 -8.60
N ALA A 94 -2.79 -10.65 -7.61
CA ALA A 94 -1.41 -11.03 -7.34
C ALA A 94 -0.78 -11.72 -8.56
N VAL A 95 0.51 -11.49 -8.81
CA VAL A 95 1.23 -12.07 -9.97
C VAL A 95 1.13 -13.60 -10.03
N ARG A 96 1.11 -14.28 -8.88
CA ARG A 96 0.95 -15.75 -8.81
C ARG A 96 -0.43 -16.23 -9.29
N ASP A 97 -1.43 -15.36 -9.28
CA ASP A 97 -2.83 -15.62 -9.64
C ASP A 97 -3.19 -15.00 -11.02
N LEU A 98 -2.24 -14.33 -11.67
CA LEU A 98 -2.37 -13.87 -13.05
C LEU A 98 -2.34 -15.05 -14.02
N HIS A 99 -3.04 -14.89 -15.13
CA HIS A 99 -3.11 -15.87 -16.20
C HIS A 99 -2.72 -15.21 -17.52
N GLU A 100 -2.16 -16.01 -18.44
CA GLU A 100 -1.99 -15.57 -19.82
C GLU A 100 -3.34 -15.16 -20.41
N GLY A 101 -3.37 -14.02 -21.11
CA GLY A 101 -4.58 -13.40 -21.60
C GLY A 101 -5.18 -12.32 -20.68
N ASP A 102 -4.77 -12.24 -19.41
CA ASP A 102 -5.20 -11.14 -18.53
C ASP A 102 -4.73 -9.79 -19.11
N ARG A 103 -5.60 -8.77 -19.00
CA ARG A 103 -5.35 -7.42 -19.51
C ARG A 103 -5.01 -6.50 -18.36
N VAL A 104 -3.77 -6.00 -18.34
CA VAL A 104 -3.30 -5.09 -17.30
C VAL A 104 -3.25 -3.66 -17.80
N LEU A 105 -3.51 -2.70 -16.92
CA LEU A 105 -3.44 -1.29 -17.27
C LEU A 105 -1.99 -0.81 -17.31
N VAL A 106 -1.61 -0.21 -18.43
CA VAL A 106 -0.27 0.29 -18.71
C VAL A 106 -0.34 1.77 -19.06
N ARG A 107 0.71 2.49 -18.67
CA ARG A 107 0.97 3.87 -18.97
C ARG A 107 2.34 4.01 -19.67
N ARG A 108 2.37 4.54 -20.88
CA ARG A 108 3.60 5.00 -21.57
C ARG A 108 3.33 6.24 -22.40
N ASP A 109 4.33 7.12 -22.54
CA ASP A 109 4.27 8.32 -23.40
C ASP A 109 3.01 9.17 -23.20
N ALA A 110 2.68 9.48 -21.94
CA ALA A 110 1.44 10.19 -21.57
C ALA A 110 0.10 9.45 -21.85
N VAL A 111 0.11 8.22 -22.35
CA VAL A 111 -1.09 7.46 -22.75
C VAL A 111 -1.34 6.25 -21.85
N LEU A 112 -2.61 6.01 -21.51
CA LEU A 112 -3.08 4.78 -20.87
C LEU A 112 -3.61 3.80 -21.92
N PHE A 113 -3.24 2.53 -21.80
CA PHE A 113 -3.71 1.44 -22.65
C PHE A 113 -3.59 0.10 -21.91
N GLU A 114 -4.17 -0.95 -22.48
CA GLU A 114 -4.05 -2.30 -21.92
C GLU A 114 -2.92 -3.08 -22.60
N ALA A 115 -2.19 -3.87 -21.80
CA ALA A 115 -1.28 -4.88 -22.30
C ALA A 115 -1.76 -6.27 -21.88
N VAL A 116 -1.59 -7.26 -22.75
CA VAL A 116 -1.99 -8.64 -22.50
C VAL A 116 -0.83 -9.40 -21.88
N VAL A 117 -1.04 -10.05 -20.75
CA VAL A 117 -0.06 -10.97 -20.16
C VAL A 117 0.14 -12.12 -21.14
N SER A 118 1.37 -12.25 -21.66
CA SER A 118 1.71 -13.25 -22.68
C SER A 118 2.47 -14.44 -22.10
N ARG A 119 3.13 -14.25 -20.95
CA ARG A 119 3.86 -15.32 -20.26
C ARG A 119 4.12 -14.95 -18.81
N ILE A 120 4.06 -15.94 -17.92
CA ILE A 120 4.52 -15.84 -16.53
C ILE A 120 5.55 -16.94 -16.29
N GLY A 121 6.77 -16.56 -15.92
CA GLY A 121 7.88 -17.47 -15.70
C GLY A 121 8.53 -17.30 -14.34
N VAL A 122 9.35 -18.27 -13.95
CA VAL A 122 10.25 -18.15 -12.80
C VAL A 122 11.55 -17.49 -13.27
N HIS A 123 12.10 -16.57 -12.49
CA HIS A 123 13.39 -15.98 -12.79
C HIS A 123 14.51 -17.03 -12.60
N GLU A 124 15.18 -17.42 -13.69
CA GLU A 124 16.13 -18.55 -13.73
C GLU A 124 17.39 -18.36 -12.85
N HIS A 125 17.66 -17.14 -12.37
CA HIS A 125 18.79 -16.82 -11.48
C HIS A 125 18.35 -16.50 -10.05
N ALA A 126 17.32 -17.17 -9.53
CA ALA A 126 16.95 -17.08 -8.12
C ALA A 126 18.02 -17.74 -7.22
N THR A 127 19.20 -17.13 -7.11
CA THR A 127 19.96 -17.25 -5.88
C THR A 127 19.08 -16.71 -4.78
N ALA A 128 18.91 -17.48 -3.70
CA ALA A 128 18.30 -16.93 -2.48
C ALA A 128 18.99 -15.59 -2.16
N ASP A 129 18.22 -14.58 -1.73
CA ASP A 129 18.69 -13.26 -1.30
C ASP A 129 18.74 -12.12 -2.35
N ILE A 130 17.71 -11.98 -3.21
CA ILE A 130 17.58 -10.83 -4.14
C ILE A 130 17.09 -9.59 -3.37
N GLU A 131 17.77 -8.45 -3.54
CA GLU A 131 17.31 -7.17 -2.99
C GLU A 131 16.07 -6.67 -3.75
N VAL A 132 15.02 -6.36 -2.99
CA VAL A 132 13.73 -5.94 -3.53
C VAL A 132 13.20 -4.69 -2.82
N PHE A 133 12.40 -3.94 -3.55
CA PHE A 133 11.93 -2.60 -3.20
C PHE A 133 10.42 -2.48 -3.39
N ASN A 134 9.79 -1.65 -2.57
CA ASN A 134 8.42 -1.21 -2.76
C ASN A 134 8.29 0.23 -2.22
N ILE A 135 7.27 0.97 -2.64
CA ILE A 135 7.00 2.32 -2.15
C ILE A 135 5.55 2.41 -1.70
N THR A 136 5.27 3.18 -0.67
CA THR A 136 3.91 3.57 -0.30
C THR A 136 3.72 5.02 -0.70
N VAL A 137 2.71 5.26 -1.52
CA VAL A 137 2.24 6.60 -1.90
C VAL A 137 1.14 7.08 -0.95
N GLU A 138 0.94 8.39 -0.87
CA GLU A 138 -0.16 8.98 -0.13
C GLU A 138 -1.54 8.53 -0.67
N ALA A 139 -2.52 8.51 0.21
CA ALA A 139 -3.92 8.21 -0.12
C ALA A 139 -4.52 9.23 -1.12
N PRO A 140 -5.65 8.91 -1.77
CA PRO A 140 -6.46 7.68 -1.63
C PRO A 140 -6.08 6.56 -2.60
N THR A 141 -5.14 6.76 -3.52
CA THR A 141 -4.94 5.84 -4.65
C THR A 141 -4.26 4.53 -4.25
N SER A 142 -3.29 4.57 -3.32
CA SER A 142 -2.50 3.41 -2.89
C SER A 142 -1.87 2.60 -4.04
N ASN A 143 -1.64 3.25 -5.18
CA ASN A 143 -1.14 2.61 -6.39
C ASN A 143 -0.14 3.52 -7.11
N TYR A 144 0.66 2.94 -8.00
CA TYR A 144 1.61 3.67 -8.83
C TYR A 144 1.94 2.88 -10.10
N PHE A 145 2.63 3.51 -11.05
CA PHE A 145 3.09 2.83 -12.27
C PHE A 145 4.53 2.33 -12.13
N ALA A 146 4.71 1.00 -12.21
CA ALA A 146 6.00 0.31 -12.18
C ALA A 146 6.28 -0.37 -13.52
N ALA A 147 7.39 -0.03 -14.17
CA ALA A 147 7.71 -0.31 -15.56
C ALA A 147 6.55 0.04 -16.53
N GLY A 148 5.80 1.08 -16.20
CA GLY A 148 4.58 1.48 -16.89
C GLY A 148 3.33 0.69 -16.50
N VAL A 149 3.38 -0.38 -15.71
CA VAL A 149 2.19 -1.16 -15.31
C VAL A 149 1.58 -0.57 -14.03
N LEU A 150 0.25 -0.46 -13.97
CA LEU A 150 -0.46 -0.05 -12.75
C LEU A 150 -0.43 -1.16 -11.70
N VAL A 151 0.21 -0.87 -10.57
CA VAL A 151 0.41 -1.82 -9.47
C VAL A 151 -0.04 -1.20 -8.15
N HIS A 152 -0.46 -2.04 -7.20
CA HIS A 152 -0.82 -1.56 -5.86
C HIS A 152 0.41 -1.56 -4.95
N ASN A 153 0.48 -0.60 -4.03
CA ASN A 153 1.62 -0.41 -3.12
C ASN A 153 1.72 -1.46 -1.99
N LYS A 154 0.79 -2.41 -1.92
CA LYS A 154 0.71 -3.48 -0.92
C LYS A 154 0.24 -4.78 -1.55
N SER A 155 0.73 -5.90 -1.04
CA SER A 155 0.26 -7.25 -1.37
C SER A 155 -1.17 -7.41 -0.87
N TYR A 156 -2.10 -7.75 -1.76
CA TYR A 156 -3.40 -8.25 -1.34
C TYR A 156 -3.25 -9.73 -0.93
N SER A 157 -2.73 -9.98 0.27
CA SER A 157 -3.62 -10.69 1.17
C SER A 157 -4.49 -9.57 1.74
N ASN A 158 -5.71 -9.41 1.24
CA ASN A 158 -6.73 -8.77 2.03
C ASN A 158 -7.57 -9.90 2.62
N PRO A 159 -7.16 -10.50 3.76
CA PRO A 159 -7.98 -11.49 4.44
C PRO A 159 -9.25 -10.86 5.02
N CYS A 160 -9.38 -9.53 4.96
CA CYS A 160 -10.57 -8.82 5.37
C CYS A 160 -11.61 -8.59 4.28
N GLY A 161 -11.37 -8.91 3.00
CA GLY A 161 -12.31 -8.49 1.94
C GLY A 161 -12.40 -6.95 1.81
N GLU A 162 -12.81 -6.46 0.65
CA GLU A 162 -13.02 -5.03 0.48
C GLU A 162 -14.26 -4.60 1.31
N ASN A 163 -14.13 -3.53 2.08
CA ASN A 163 -15.19 -2.90 2.88
C ASN A 163 -15.65 -3.63 4.16
N GLU A 164 -14.98 -4.69 4.66
CA GLU A 164 -15.41 -5.29 5.93
C GLU A 164 -15.02 -4.48 7.17
N VAL A 165 -14.00 -3.63 7.08
CA VAL A 165 -13.58 -2.75 8.17
C VAL A 165 -13.35 -1.35 7.59
N THR A 166 -14.00 -0.36 8.19
CA THR A 166 -13.90 1.05 7.87
C THR A 166 -13.32 1.78 9.07
N ILE A 167 -12.47 2.75 8.81
CA ILE A 167 -11.95 3.64 9.83
C ILE A 167 -12.56 5.02 9.57
N GLY A 168 -12.77 5.81 10.63
CA GLY A 168 -13.23 7.19 10.52
C GLY A 168 -12.09 8.19 10.61
N THR A 169 -12.40 9.48 10.44
CA THR A 169 -11.42 10.54 10.68
C THR A 169 -11.09 10.66 12.16
N ALA A 170 -9.81 10.61 12.51
CA ALA A 170 -9.35 10.94 13.86
C ALA A 170 -9.67 12.41 14.20
N THR A 171 -10.29 12.62 15.36
CA THR A 171 -10.79 13.92 15.83
C THR A 171 -10.12 14.32 17.15
N PRO A 172 -9.73 15.59 17.34
CA PRO A 172 -9.16 16.04 18.61
C PRO A 172 -10.23 16.04 19.71
N VAL A 173 -9.88 15.52 20.88
CA VAL A 173 -10.76 15.41 22.06
C VAL A 173 -10.36 16.42 23.14
N SER A 174 -9.06 16.57 23.39
CA SER A 174 -8.52 17.46 24.41
C SER A 174 -7.05 17.76 24.14
N GLU A 175 -6.54 18.85 24.69
CA GLU A 175 -5.13 19.25 24.59
C GLU A 175 -4.61 19.61 25.98
N ASP A 176 -3.40 19.15 26.31
CA ASP A 176 -2.70 19.48 27.54
C ASP A 176 -1.20 19.71 27.29
N GLU A 177 -0.42 19.92 28.35
CA GLU A 177 1.02 20.19 28.26
C GLU A 177 1.83 19.03 27.64
N THR A 178 1.27 17.81 27.64
CA THR A 178 1.92 16.61 27.08
C THR A 178 1.61 16.41 25.60
N GLY A 179 0.44 16.86 25.13
CA GLY A 179 0.06 16.69 23.73
C GLY A 179 -1.43 16.92 23.45
N THR A 180 -1.84 16.62 22.22
CA THR A 180 -3.26 16.59 21.82
C THR A 180 -3.76 15.15 21.80
N ARG A 181 -4.85 14.88 22.52
CA ARG A 181 -5.55 13.59 22.49
C ARG A 181 -6.50 13.55 21.30
N TYR A 182 -6.43 12.46 20.54
CA TYR A 182 -7.30 12.18 19.41
C TYR A 182 -8.17 10.95 19.66
N ARG A 183 -9.32 10.92 19.00
CA ARG A 183 -10.26 9.80 18.95
C ARG A 183 -10.47 9.35 17.52
N LEU A 184 -10.38 8.05 17.29
CA LEU A 184 -10.61 7.39 16.00
C LEU A 184 -11.68 6.32 16.18
N GLU A 185 -12.68 6.29 15.30
CA GLU A 185 -13.68 5.22 15.26
C GLU A 185 -13.29 4.17 14.22
N VAL A 186 -13.50 2.90 14.55
CA VAL A 186 -13.32 1.76 13.67
C VAL A 186 -14.63 0.97 13.65
N ASP A 187 -15.21 0.82 12.46
CA ASP A 187 -16.42 0.06 12.21
C ASP A 187 -16.08 -1.21 11.44
N ALA A 188 -16.61 -2.35 11.85
CA ALA A 188 -16.44 -3.63 11.19
C ALA A 188 -17.80 -4.30 10.93
N ILE A 189 -17.97 -4.88 9.74
CA ILE A 189 -19.15 -5.66 9.36
C ILE A 189 -19.25 -6.91 10.24
N GLU A 190 -18.11 -7.56 10.51
CA GLU A 190 -17.99 -8.71 11.41
C GLU A 190 -17.34 -8.32 12.75
N PRO A 191 -17.68 -8.99 13.87
CA PRO A 191 -17.05 -8.76 15.16
C PRO A 191 -15.53 -8.95 15.12
N LEU A 192 -14.77 -7.98 15.63
CA LEU A 192 -13.31 -8.14 15.79
C LEU A 192 -13.00 -8.96 17.04
N GLU A 193 -12.26 -10.05 16.86
CA GLU A 193 -11.88 -10.92 17.98
C GLU A 193 -10.79 -10.32 18.84
N VAL A 194 -9.91 -9.53 18.22
CA VAL A 194 -8.77 -8.86 18.84
C VAL A 194 -8.95 -7.36 18.77
N LYS A 195 -8.45 -6.68 19.81
CA LYS A 195 -8.50 -5.23 19.86
C LYS A 195 -7.71 -4.62 18.69
N PRO A 196 -8.28 -3.66 17.98
CA PRO A 196 -7.56 -2.89 16.98
C PRO A 196 -6.43 -2.09 17.64
N VAL A 197 -5.25 -2.12 17.02
CA VAL A 197 -4.07 -1.37 17.48
C VAL A 197 -3.85 -0.18 16.55
N GLY A 198 -3.97 1.02 17.08
CA GLY A 198 -3.71 2.26 16.34
C GLY A 198 -2.21 2.43 16.09
N HIS A 199 -1.83 2.58 14.82
CA HIS A 199 -0.48 2.96 14.42
C HIS A 199 -0.48 4.43 14.02
N VAL A 200 0.50 5.19 14.50
CA VAL A 200 0.69 6.59 14.15
C VAL A 200 2.05 6.72 13.49
N TRP A 201 2.09 7.17 12.24
CA TRP A 201 3.34 7.35 11.51
C TRP A 201 3.70 8.83 11.40
N PRO A 202 4.67 9.36 12.18
CA PRO A 202 5.24 10.65 11.86
C PRO A 202 6.11 10.51 10.60
N ALA A 203 6.00 11.45 9.66
CA ALA A 203 6.76 11.46 8.41
C ALA A 203 8.30 11.34 8.58
N SER A 204 8.83 11.53 9.80
CA SER A 204 10.26 11.58 10.11
C SER A 204 10.83 10.41 10.93
N ALA A 205 10.03 9.49 11.49
CA ALA A 205 10.56 8.35 12.27
C ALA A 205 9.59 7.14 12.31
N PRO A 206 10.05 5.92 12.00
CA PRO A 206 9.17 4.78 11.71
C PRO A 206 8.65 3.96 12.92
N ASP A 207 9.00 4.27 14.17
CA ASP A 207 8.80 3.35 15.31
C ASP A 207 8.13 3.97 16.55
N GLU A 208 7.23 4.95 16.41
CA GLU A 208 6.46 5.46 17.55
C GLU A 208 5.13 4.72 17.71
N VAL A 209 5.17 3.59 18.43
CA VAL A 209 3.96 2.90 18.92
C VAL A 209 3.33 3.79 19.98
N LEU A 210 2.15 4.32 19.70
CA LEU A 210 1.45 5.16 20.66
C LEU A 210 0.55 4.33 21.57
N VAL A 211 0.48 4.71 22.84
CA VAL A 211 -0.37 4.05 23.84
C VAL A 211 -1.83 4.32 23.47
N VAL A 212 -2.48 3.27 22.97
CA VAL A 212 -3.90 3.28 22.60
C VAL A 212 -4.73 2.70 23.73
N THR A 213 -5.65 3.50 24.25
CA THR A 213 -6.80 2.95 24.98
C THR A 213 -7.92 2.67 23.98
N SER A 214 -8.51 1.48 24.06
CA SER A 214 -9.61 1.08 23.17
C SER A 214 -10.84 0.67 23.97
N THR A 215 -12.00 1.10 23.52
CA THR A 215 -13.30 0.61 23.98
C THR A 215 -14.05 0.01 22.80
N SER A 216 -14.90 -0.97 23.08
CA SER A 216 -15.69 -1.64 22.04
C SER A 216 -17.16 -1.68 22.38
N SER A 217 -17.99 -1.72 21.34
CA SER A 217 -19.38 -2.12 21.47
C SER A 217 -19.50 -3.58 21.97
N PRO A 218 -20.61 -3.98 22.60
CA PRO A 218 -20.79 -5.35 23.09
C PRO A 218 -20.64 -6.43 22.00
N ASP A 219 -20.99 -6.10 20.76
CA ASP A 219 -20.85 -6.98 19.58
C ASP A 219 -19.47 -6.92 18.92
N ARG A 220 -18.55 -6.10 19.45
CA ARG A 220 -17.18 -5.87 18.97
C ARG A 220 -17.07 -5.43 17.51
N ARG A 221 -18.15 -4.85 16.98
CA ARG A 221 -18.18 -4.30 15.61
C ARG A 221 -17.80 -2.83 15.56
N LYS A 222 -17.86 -2.12 16.69
CA LYS A 222 -17.42 -0.73 16.80
C LYS A 222 -16.34 -0.62 17.84
N TRP A 223 -15.28 0.08 17.50
CA TRP A 223 -14.17 0.35 18.40
C TRP A 223 -13.83 1.83 18.38
N THR A 224 -13.66 2.39 19.56
CA THR A 224 -13.16 3.75 19.74
C THR A 224 -11.72 3.65 20.24
N LEU A 225 -10.79 4.19 19.47
CA LEU A 225 -9.38 4.27 19.83
C LEU A 225 -9.05 5.69 20.28
N GLU A 226 -8.35 5.83 21.40
CA GLU A 226 -7.80 7.11 21.86
C GLU A 226 -6.28 7.04 21.98
N PHE A 227 -5.60 8.09 21.50
CA PHE A 227 -4.14 8.21 21.51
C PHE A 227 -3.72 9.68 21.69
N VAL A 228 -2.53 9.93 22.24
CA VAL A 228 -2.00 11.29 22.53
C VAL A 228 -0.80 11.62 21.64
N LEU A 229 -0.88 12.67 20.85
CA LEU A 229 0.22 13.16 20.02
C LEU A 229 0.96 14.27 20.73
N GLU A 230 2.25 14.07 21.03
CA GLU A 230 3.08 15.08 21.67
C GLU A 230 3.23 16.32 20.79
N HIS A 231 3.28 17.52 21.40
CA HIS A 231 3.40 18.82 20.72
C HIS A 231 4.62 18.97 19.79
N ARG A 232 5.61 18.07 19.90
CA ARG A 232 6.79 18.03 19.02
C ARG A 232 6.54 17.29 17.70
N ALA A 233 5.48 16.49 17.60
CA ALA A 233 5.08 15.79 16.38
C ALA A 233 4.30 16.73 15.45
N ARG A 234 4.95 17.77 14.90
CA ARG A 234 4.39 18.69 13.90
C ARG A 234 4.38 18.08 12.49
N ALA A 235 3.87 16.86 12.35
CA ALA A 235 3.90 16.15 11.08
C ALA A 235 2.52 15.61 10.69
N ARG A 236 2.33 15.43 9.39
CA ARG A 236 1.24 14.63 8.82
C ARG A 236 1.35 13.22 9.38
N LEU A 237 0.24 12.68 9.90
CA LEU A 237 0.24 11.40 10.61
C LEU A 237 -0.67 10.43 9.89
N HIS A 238 -0.15 9.25 9.58
CA HIS A 238 -0.96 8.15 9.06
C HIS A 238 -1.50 7.36 10.24
N VAL A 239 -2.82 7.19 10.29
CA VAL A 239 -3.48 6.40 11.33
C VAL A 239 -3.99 5.11 10.70
N GLY A 240 -3.63 3.97 11.26
CA GLY A 240 -4.18 2.69 10.81
C GLY A 240 -4.38 1.71 11.95
N CYS A 241 -4.94 0.57 11.61
CA CYS A 241 -5.39 -0.43 12.55
C CYS A 241 -4.97 -1.83 12.09
N GLU A 242 -4.30 -2.60 12.94
CA GLU A 242 -4.15 -4.04 12.76
C GLU A 242 -5.38 -4.78 13.31
N VAL A 243 -5.98 -5.66 12.49
CA VAL A 243 -7.14 -6.50 12.82
C VAL A 243 -6.74 -7.97 12.74
N GLN A 244 -6.92 -8.74 13.82
CA GLN A 244 -6.69 -10.19 13.81
C GLN A 244 -8.00 -10.97 13.65
N ARG A 245 -7.97 -12.02 12.83
CA ARG A 245 -9.09 -12.94 12.54
C ARG A 245 -9.02 -14.21 13.38
N ALA A 246 -10.15 -14.91 13.47
CA ALA A 246 -10.32 -16.18 14.19
C ALA A 246 -9.41 -17.31 13.72
N ASN A 247 -9.02 -17.29 12.45
CA ASN A 247 -8.08 -18.24 11.85
C ASN A 247 -6.60 -17.91 12.18
N GLY A 248 -6.33 -16.89 13.00
CA GLY A 248 -5.00 -16.47 13.41
C GLY A 248 -4.27 -15.56 12.42
N THR A 249 -4.89 -15.14 11.31
CA THR A 249 -4.28 -14.18 10.37
C THR A 249 -4.53 -12.75 10.85
N SER A 250 -3.54 -11.87 10.71
CA SER A 250 -3.73 -10.42 10.90
C SER A 250 -3.76 -9.68 9.57
N CYS A 251 -4.51 -8.57 9.55
CA CYS A 251 -4.72 -7.73 8.39
C CYS A 251 -4.61 -6.29 8.85
N GLU A 252 -3.91 -5.44 8.10
CA GLU A 252 -3.85 -4.03 8.45
C GLU A 252 -4.80 -3.22 7.58
N VAL A 253 -5.71 -2.51 8.24
CA VAL A 253 -6.65 -1.57 7.62
C VAL A 253 -6.11 -0.18 7.86
N TRP A 254 -5.86 0.56 6.78
CA TRP A 254 -5.27 1.89 6.86
C TRP A 254 -6.19 2.89 6.19
N GLU A 255 -6.42 4.01 6.85
CA GLU A 255 -6.99 5.20 6.23
C GLU A 255 -6.03 6.35 6.49
N THR A 256 -5.58 7.06 5.45
CA THR A 256 -4.81 8.28 5.70
C THR A 256 -5.79 9.37 6.13
N THR A 257 -5.99 9.50 7.43
CA THR A 257 -6.61 10.68 7.98
C THR A 257 -5.60 11.81 8.08
N TYR A 258 -5.94 12.95 7.49
CA TYR A 258 -5.25 14.21 7.77
C TYR A 258 -5.78 14.74 9.11
N LEU A 259 -4.96 14.72 10.15
CA LEU A 259 -5.28 15.46 11.36
C LEU A 259 -5.13 16.95 11.06
N PRO A 260 -6.19 17.76 11.20
CA PRO A 260 -6.06 19.21 11.05
C PRO A 260 -5.08 19.73 12.10
N ASP A 261 -4.32 20.76 11.73
CA ASP A 261 -3.48 21.49 12.67
C ASP A 261 -4.37 21.98 13.82
N PRO A 262 -4.04 21.76 15.11
CA PRO A 262 -4.89 22.19 16.22
C PRO A 262 -5.06 23.72 16.36
N GLY A 263 -4.66 24.50 15.34
CA GLY A 263 -4.74 25.95 15.30
C GLY A 263 -5.35 26.57 14.03
N SER A 264 -6.14 25.83 13.24
CA SER A 264 -6.92 26.41 12.12
C SER A 264 -8.37 26.70 12.49
#